data_AF-A0AAV0TPY9-F1
#
_entry.id   AF-A0AAV0TPY9-F1
#
_cell.length_a   1.000
_cell.length_b   1.000
_cell.length_c   1.000
_cell.angle_alpha   90.00
_cell.angle_beta   90.00
_cell.angle_gamma   90.00
#
_symmetry.space_group_name_H-M   'P 1'
#
loop_
_entity.id
_entity.type
_entity.pdbx_description
1 polymer ?
#
loop_
_entity_poly.entity_id
_entity_poly.type
_entity_poly.pdbx_seq_one_letter_code
_entity_poly.pdbx_strand_id
1 'polypeptide(L)'
;MLRDVISDSHPTVVANAIASLSEILEIYSAGVTAFTISKSVLQKLLAALNECNEWGQCFHANSAVVLLAVKVIMTFLEKVSDADTERSLINLIVQKSPAILANEIKQFFCKYIDPVNVKMEMLESIICIVSQRNIEQVLLEFKEYATEVDVEFVHRSVRAIGRWAVKLERAAEKCINVLLELIQTKVNYILQEAIMAIKDIFRKYSNQYESIFATLCENLDTLDEPEAKASIIWIIGDVSTMQTSS
;
A
#
# COMPACT_ATOMS: atom_id res chain seq x y z
N MET A 1 24.04 30.78 -3.50
CA MET A 1 24.66 29.64 -4.19
C MET A 1 23.78 28.40 -4.19
N LEU A 2 23.65 27.59 -3.12
CA LEU A 2 22.80 26.38 -3.20
C LEU A 2 21.30 26.67 -3.43
N ARG A 3 20.75 27.77 -2.88
CA ARG A 3 19.38 28.23 -3.19
C ARG A 3 19.17 28.60 -4.66
N ASP A 4 20.21 29.04 -5.35
CA ASP A 4 20.15 29.42 -6.77
C ASP A 4 20.16 28.18 -7.65
N VAL A 5 20.90 27.14 -7.24
CA VAL A 5 20.95 25.82 -7.91
C VAL A 5 19.64 25.05 -7.77
N ILE A 6 18.86 25.27 -6.71
CA ILE A 6 17.50 24.74 -6.57
C ILE A 6 16.52 25.37 -7.60
N SER A 7 16.87 26.56 -8.10
CA SER A 7 16.08 27.25 -9.13
C SER A 7 16.46 26.83 -10.55
N ASP A 8 17.44 25.93 -10.71
CA ASP A 8 17.94 25.46 -12.00
C ASP A 8 16.82 24.79 -12.83
N SER A 9 16.97 24.83 -14.15
CA SER A 9 16.03 24.21 -15.08
C SER A 9 16.25 22.70 -15.22
N HIS A 10 17.41 22.19 -14.83
CA HIS A 10 17.77 20.79 -14.99
C HIS A 10 17.44 19.96 -13.72
N PRO A 11 16.50 19.00 -13.83
CA PRO A 11 16.14 18.01 -12.81
C PRO A 11 17.24 17.48 -11.88
N THR A 12 18.32 16.96 -12.48
CA THR A 12 19.41 16.29 -11.77
C THR A 12 20.25 17.26 -10.95
N VAL A 13 20.41 18.50 -11.44
CA VAL A 13 21.13 19.57 -10.74
C VAL A 13 20.36 19.98 -9.50
N VAL A 14 19.04 20.13 -9.63
CA VAL A 14 18.15 20.41 -8.49
C VAL A 14 18.18 19.26 -7.47
N ALA A 15 18.08 18.00 -7.92
CA ALA A 15 18.11 16.83 -7.02
C ALA A 15 19.43 16.71 -6.25
N ASN A 16 20.58 16.86 -6.92
CA ASN A 16 21.90 16.81 -6.28
C ASN A 16 22.10 17.97 -5.31
N ALA A 17 21.68 19.19 -5.67
CA ALA A 17 21.77 20.35 -4.79
C ALA A 17 20.94 20.17 -3.52
N ILE A 18 19.74 19.60 -3.64
CA ILE A 18 18.89 19.35 -2.48
C ILE A 18 19.45 18.19 -1.64
N ALA A 19 20.00 17.14 -2.23
CA ALA A 19 20.64 16.07 -1.47
C ALA A 19 21.86 16.55 -0.67
N SER A 20 22.73 17.35 -1.29
CA SER A 20 23.83 17.99 -0.57
C SER A 20 23.32 18.91 0.54
N LEU A 21 22.22 19.63 0.31
CA LEU A 21 21.61 20.45 1.35
C LEU A 21 21.03 19.61 2.49
N SER A 22 20.36 18.49 2.21
CA SER A 22 19.85 17.57 3.23
C SER A 22 20.96 17.02 4.09
N GLU A 23 22.07 16.58 3.47
CA GLU A 23 23.22 16.04 4.19
C GLU A 23 23.88 17.10 5.08
N ILE A 24 24.01 18.33 4.58
CA ILE A 24 24.48 19.46 5.39
C ILE A 24 23.49 19.75 6.54
N LEU A 25 22.18 19.72 6.29
CA LEU A 25 21.17 20.00 7.32
C LEU A 25 21.06 18.89 8.38
N GLU A 26 21.34 17.63 8.03
CA GLU A 26 21.43 16.52 8.99
C GLU A 26 22.63 16.68 9.94
N ILE A 27 23.76 17.22 9.44
CA ILE A 27 24.96 17.47 10.24
C ILE A 27 24.75 18.63 11.24
N TYR A 28 23.90 19.61 10.91
CA TYR A 28 23.60 20.76 11.77
C TYR A 28 22.23 20.57 12.48
N SER A 29 22.15 19.58 13.37
CA SER A 29 20.94 19.18 14.10
C SER A 29 20.35 20.19 15.10
N ALA A 30 20.86 21.43 15.19
CA ALA A 30 20.28 22.46 16.04
C ALA A 30 20.54 23.87 15.49
N GLY A 31 19.53 24.49 14.89
CA GLY A 31 19.45 25.95 14.89
C GLY A 31 19.36 26.68 13.56
N VAL A 32 19.41 26.02 12.40
CA VAL A 32 19.11 26.72 11.14
C VAL A 32 17.65 26.48 10.76
N THR A 33 16.87 27.52 11.02
CA THR A 33 15.47 27.69 10.69
C THR A 33 15.15 27.33 9.24
N ALA A 34 14.13 26.47 9.10
CA ALA A 34 13.17 26.43 8.01
C ALA A 34 13.73 26.64 6.59
N PHE A 35 14.30 25.59 6.00
CA PHE A 35 14.20 25.46 4.55
C PHE A 35 12.78 25.02 4.21
N THR A 36 11.88 25.99 4.07
CA THR A 36 10.53 25.75 3.51
C THR A 36 10.69 25.55 2.01
N ILE A 37 10.56 24.30 1.56
CA ILE A 37 10.54 23.99 0.14
C ILE A 37 9.25 24.60 -0.43
N SER A 38 9.39 25.54 -1.36
CA SER A 38 8.22 26.12 -2.03
C SER A 38 7.60 25.11 -3.00
N LYS A 39 6.29 25.21 -3.23
CA LYS A 39 5.53 24.42 -4.22
C LYS A 39 6.23 24.36 -5.59
N SER A 40 6.91 25.44 -5.99
CA SER A 40 7.65 25.52 -7.26
C SER A 40 8.86 24.57 -7.34
N VAL A 41 9.58 24.38 -6.23
CA VAL A 41 10.74 23.48 -6.15
C VAL A 41 10.26 22.03 -6.13
N LEU A 42 9.15 21.77 -5.43
CA LEU A 42 8.51 20.46 -5.42
C LEU A 42 8.02 20.07 -6.81
N GLN A 43 7.34 20.98 -7.54
CA GLN A 43 6.93 20.73 -8.92
C GLN A 43 8.10 20.42 -9.86
N LYS A 44 9.24 21.09 -9.68
CA LYS A 44 10.46 20.80 -10.45
C LYS A 44 11.04 19.43 -10.11
N LEU A 45 11.07 19.05 -8.83
CA LEU A 45 11.48 17.70 -8.40
C LEU A 45 10.52 16.61 -8.89
N LEU A 46 9.22 16.90 -8.93
CA LEU A 46 8.20 15.98 -9.47
C LEU A 46 8.38 15.81 -10.99
N ALA A 47 8.60 16.91 -11.73
CA ALA A 47 8.91 16.87 -13.16
C ALA A 47 10.21 16.09 -13.43
N ALA A 48 11.24 16.31 -12.61
CA ALA A 48 12.49 15.58 -12.63
C ALA A 48 12.31 14.06 -12.48
N LEU A 49 11.50 13.64 -11.49
CA LEU A 49 11.16 12.23 -11.28
C LEU A 49 10.35 11.64 -12.45
N ASN A 50 9.50 12.44 -13.09
CA ASN A 50 8.76 12.01 -14.27
C ASN A 50 9.67 11.79 -15.49
N GLU A 51 10.59 12.71 -15.77
CA GLU A 51 11.54 12.60 -16.89
C GLU A 51 12.54 11.44 -16.69
N CYS A 52 12.99 11.18 -15.46
CA CYS A 52 13.84 10.02 -15.14
C CYS A 52 13.15 8.67 -15.42
N ASN A 53 11.82 8.64 -15.55
CA ASN A 53 11.05 7.42 -15.82
C ASN A 53 10.97 7.09 -17.31
N GLU A 54 11.02 8.08 -18.20
CA GLU A 54 10.89 7.86 -19.65
C GLU A 54 12.15 7.26 -20.27
N TRP A 55 13.31 7.44 -19.62
CA TRP A 55 14.61 6.88 -20.06
C TRP A 55 15.02 5.61 -19.30
N GLY A 56 14.24 5.20 -18.30
CA GLY A 56 14.52 4.06 -17.43
C GLY A 56 14.48 2.68 -18.09
N GLN A 57 14.08 2.58 -19.37
CA GLN A 57 14.13 1.32 -20.13
C GLN A 57 15.46 1.10 -20.86
N CYS A 58 16.33 2.11 -21.01
CA CYS A 58 17.53 1.96 -21.85
C CYS A 58 18.86 2.06 -21.12
N PHE A 59 18.91 2.60 -19.90
CA PHE A 59 20.16 2.70 -19.16
C PHE A 59 19.93 2.43 -17.69
N HIS A 60 20.91 1.78 -17.05
CA HIS A 60 21.18 1.87 -15.62
C HIS A 60 21.50 3.33 -15.22
N ALA A 61 20.62 4.28 -15.55
CA ALA A 61 20.77 5.69 -15.22
C ALA A 61 20.45 5.84 -13.73
N ASN A 62 21.48 5.59 -12.93
CA ASN A 62 21.67 5.96 -11.54
C ASN A 62 20.44 5.79 -10.64
N SER A 63 20.14 4.53 -10.29
CA SER A 63 19.34 4.17 -9.11
C SER A 63 19.69 5.04 -7.89
N ALA A 64 20.96 5.42 -7.73
CA ALA A 64 21.43 6.32 -6.67
C ALA A 64 20.79 7.72 -6.69
N VAL A 65 20.56 8.33 -7.86
CA VAL A 65 19.98 9.68 -7.97
C VAL A 65 18.48 9.64 -7.69
N VAL A 66 17.77 8.61 -8.17
CA VAL A 66 16.36 8.40 -7.85
C VAL A 66 16.19 8.10 -6.36
N LEU A 67 17.06 7.26 -5.78
CA LEU A 67 17.10 6.99 -4.35
C LEU A 67 17.42 8.25 -3.54
N LEU A 68 18.36 9.09 -3.97
CA LEU A 68 18.66 10.37 -3.32
C LEU A 68 17.46 11.30 -3.38
N ALA A 69 16.85 11.48 -4.56
CA ALA A 69 15.71 12.38 -4.74
C ALA A 69 14.51 11.93 -3.90
N VAL A 70 14.22 10.63 -3.85
CA VAL A 70 13.14 10.08 -3.02
C VAL A 70 13.48 10.22 -1.54
N LYS A 71 14.71 9.89 -1.11
CA LYS A 71 15.14 10.04 0.29
C LYS A 71 15.06 11.50 0.75
N VAL A 72 15.50 12.41 -0.09
CA VAL A 72 15.37 13.85 0.09
C VAL A 72 13.90 14.24 0.25
N ILE A 73 13.03 13.83 -0.67
CA ILE A 73 11.60 14.14 -0.57
C ILE A 73 11.03 13.58 0.74
N MET A 74 11.37 12.35 1.13
CA MET A 74 10.92 11.75 2.40
C MET A 74 11.37 12.53 3.63
N THR A 75 12.64 12.95 3.70
CA THR A 75 13.16 13.79 4.79
C THR A 75 12.46 15.15 4.86
N PHE A 76 11.95 15.66 3.74
CA PHE A 76 11.25 16.94 3.69
C PHE A 76 9.73 16.82 3.80
N LEU A 77 9.12 15.64 3.63
CA LEU A 77 7.69 15.43 3.85
C LEU A 77 7.29 15.89 5.26
N GLU A 78 8.11 15.58 6.28
CA GLU A 78 7.90 16.02 7.66
C GLU A 78 7.89 17.56 7.85
N LYS A 79 8.42 18.30 6.87
CA LYS A 79 8.49 19.77 6.87
C LYS A 79 7.49 20.44 5.92
N VAL A 80 6.70 19.66 5.18
CA VAL A 80 5.62 20.18 4.33
C VAL A 80 4.44 20.54 5.23
N SER A 81 4.03 21.81 5.21
CA SER A 81 2.86 22.27 5.97
C SER A 81 1.52 22.06 5.24
N ASP A 82 1.57 21.79 3.93
CA ASP A 82 0.40 21.66 3.06
C ASP A 82 0.12 20.19 2.75
N ALA A 83 -0.97 19.65 3.32
CA ALA A 83 -1.32 18.23 3.21
C ALA A 83 -1.60 17.76 1.77
N ASP A 84 -2.10 18.64 0.89
CA ASP A 84 -2.39 18.29 -0.50
C ASP A 84 -1.10 18.14 -1.33
N THR A 85 -0.11 19.00 -1.06
CA THR A 85 1.23 18.89 -1.68
C THR A 85 1.95 17.65 -1.17
N GLU A 86 1.91 17.38 0.14
CA GLU A 86 2.46 16.17 0.75
C GLU A 86 1.88 14.91 0.10
N ARG A 87 0.55 14.84 -0.03
CA ARG A 87 -0.13 13.70 -0.66
C ARG A 87 0.24 13.52 -2.14
N SER A 88 0.31 14.61 -2.89
CA SER A 88 0.71 14.56 -4.31
C SER A 88 2.11 13.99 -4.50
N LEU A 89 3.04 14.32 -3.59
CA LEU A 89 4.41 13.79 -3.58
C LEU A 89 4.44 12.31 -3.26
N ILE A 90 3.72 11.92 -2.20
CA ILE A 90 3.63 10.53 -1.77
C ILE A 90 3.08 9.66 -2.91
N ASN A 91 1.96 10.06 -3.53
CA ASN A 91 1.37 9.35 -4.66
C ASN A 91 2.36 9.18 -5.83
N LEU A 92 3.16 10.22 -6.13
CA LEU A 92 4.17 10.10 -7.18
C LEU A 92 5.28 9.12 -6.79
N ILE A 93 5.79 9.18 -5.56
CA ILE A 93 6.84 8.26 -5.10
C ILE A 93 6.35 6.81 -5.14
N VAL A 94 5.12 6.55 -4.69
CA VAL A 94 4.49 5.23 -4.74
C VAL A 94 4.44 4.70 -6.17
N GLN A 95 4.04 5.53 -7.13
CA GLN A 95 3.99 5.13 -8.55
C GLN A 95 5.38 4.86 -9.14
N LYS A 96 6.41 5.60 -8.70
CA LYS A 96 7.74 5.57 -9.33
C LYS A 96 8.71 4.58 -8.68
N SER A 97 8.69 4.44 -7.35
CA SER A 97 9.65 3.61 -6.61
C SER A 97 9.07 3.13 -5.28
N PRO A 98 8.05 2.26 -5.33
CA PRO A 98 7.32 1.80 -4.14
C PRO A 98 8.22 1.08 -3.13
N ALA A 99 9.30 0.45 -3.59
CA ALA A 99 10.24 -0.30 -2.75
C ALA A 99 10.97 0.57 -1.69
N ILE A 100 11.14 1.87 -1.95
CA ILE A 100 11.84 2.79 -1.03
C ILE A 100 10.95 3.11 0.18
N LEU A 101 9.64 3.13 -0.01
CA LEU A 101 8.64 3.46 1.01
C LEU A 101 8.29 2.28 1.91
N ALA A 102 8.76 1.07 1.60
CA ALA A 102 8.42 -0.13 2.35
C ALA A 102 8.81 -0.04 3.85
N ASN A 103 9.84 0.74 4.19
CA ASN A 103 10.29 0.95 5.58
C ASN A 103 9.46 2.00 6.33
N GLU A 104 8.79 2.92 5.62
CA GLU A 104 8.05 4.05 6.19
C GLU A 104 6.52 3.83 6.09
N ILE A 105 6.11 2.56 6.04
CA ILE A 105 4.71 2.13 5.82
C ILE A 105 3.69 2.80 6.75
N LYS A 106 4.10 3.11 7.99
CA LYS A 106 3.24 3.69 9.02
C LYS A 106 2.78 5.11 8.69
N GLN A 107 3.56 5.85 7.89
CA GLN A 107 3.21 7.22 7.49
C GLN A 107 1.97 7.25 6.58
N PHE A 108 1.65 6.11 5.94
CA PHE A 108 0.52 5.96 5.04
C PHE A 108 -0.76 5.53 5.75
N PHE A 109 -0.70 5.19 7.04
CA PHE A 109 -1.87 4.74 7.77
C PHE A 109 -2.87 5.89 7.95
N CYS A 110 -4.11 5.62 7.61
CA CYS A 110 -5.23 6.55 7.67
C CYS A 110 -5.48 6.98 9.11
N LYS A 111 -5.75 8.27 9.32
CA LYS A 111 -6.25 8.77 10.59
C LYS A 111 -7.78 8.70 10.59
N TYR A 112 -8.35 8.56 11.78
CA TYR A 112 -9.81 8.49 11.93
C TYR A 112 -10.54 9.70 11.33
N ILE A 113 -9.96 10.90 11.48
CA ILE A 113 -10.53 12.17 11.00
C ILE A 113 -10.32 12.43 9.50
N ASP A 114 -9.58 11.56 8.80
CA ASP A 114 -9.31 11.75 7.38
C ASP A 114 -10.59 11.53 6.56
N PRO A 115 -10.85 12.37 5.54
CA PRO A 115 -12.01 12.16 4.69
C PRO A 115 -11.83 10.93 3.78
N VAL A 116 -12.92 10.29 3.38
CA VAL A 116 -12.91 8.98 2.71
C VAL A 116 -12.06 8.95 1.44
N ASN A 117 -12.07 10.03 0.64
CA ASN A 117 -11.24 10.13 -0.56
C ASN A 117 -9.74 10.03 -0.24
N VAL A 118 -9.32 10.60 0.90
CA VAL A 118 -7.94 10.55 1.38
C VAL A 118 -7.60 9.15 1.86
N LYS A 119 -8.50 8.53 2.63
CA LYS A 119 -8.32 7.17 3.09
C LYS A 119 -8.15 6.21 1.90
N MET A 120 -8.97 6.36 0.86
CA MET A 120 -8.89 5.56 -0.37
C MET A 120 -7.55 5.70 -1.10
N GLU A 121 -7.02 6.92 -1.24
CA GLU A 121 -5.70 7.14 -1.85
C GLU A 121 -4.56 6.51 -1.02
N MET A 122 -4.63 6.65 0.31
CA MET A 122 -3.67 6.03 1.21
C MET A 122 -3.73 4.50 1.15
N LEU A 123 -4.93 3.93 1.09
CA LEU A 123 -5.14 2.50 0.94
C LEU A 123 -4.50 1.96 -0.35
N GLU A 124 -4.74 2.61 -1.50
CA GLU A 124 -4.12 2.20 -2.77
C GLU A 124 -2.60 2.33 -2.74
N SER A 125 -2.09 3.35 -2.04
CA SER A 125 -0.66 3.51 -1.80
C SER A 125 -0.08 2.34 -1.02
N ILE A 126 -0.70 1.98 0.11
CA ILE A 126 -0.28 0.85 0.96
C ILE A 126 -0.23 -0.42 0.13
N ILE A 127 -1.29 -0.73 -0.64
CA ILE A 127 -1.38 -1.92 -1.51
C ILE A 127 -0.17 -2.07 -2.42
N CYS A 128 0.35 -0.96 -2.95
CA CYS A 128 1.51 -0.95 -3.86
C CYS A 128 2.84 -1.24 -3.13
N ILE A 129 3.00 -0.76 -1.90
CA ILE A 129 4.28 -0.78 -1.16
C ILE A 129 4.41 -1.96 -0.18
N VAL A 130 3.36 -2.74 0.05
CA VAL A 130 3.40 -3.93 0.91
C VAL A 130 4.47 -4.94 0.43
N SER A 131 5.25 -5.45 1.38
CA SER A 131 6.28 -6.46 1.20
C SER A 131 6.31 -7.44 2.38
N GLN A 132 7.11 -8.51 2.28
CA GLN A 132 7.30 -9.48 3.36
C GLN A 132 7.81 -8.85 4.67
N ARG A 133 8.44 -7.67 4.61
CA ARG A 133 9.01 -7.02 5.80
C ARG A 133 7.97 -6.28 6.64
N ASN A 134 6.90 -5.80 6.01
CA ASN A 134 5.93 -4.90 6.65
C ASN A 134 4.50 -5.47 6.72
N ILE A 135 4.24 -6.60 6.05
CA ILE A 135 2.90 -7.19 5.95
C ILE A 135 2.22 -7.40 7.30
N GLU A 136 2.94 -7.76 8.36
CA GLU A 136 2.33 -7.98 9.68
C GLU A 136 1.69 -6.71 10.25
N GLN A 137 2.38 -5.57 10.12
CA GLN A 137 1.86 -4.29 10.57
C GLN A 137 0.69 -3.84 9.68
N VAL A 138 0.80 -4.06 8.37
CA VAL A 138 -0.26 -3.71 7.43
C VAL A 138 -1.52 -4.54 7.66
N LEU A 139 -1.39 -5.84 7.94
CA LEU A 139 -2.54 -6.71 8.23
C LEU A 139 -3.29 -6.27 9.49
N LEU A 140 -2.56 -5.86 10.53
CA LEU A 140 -3.18 -5.33 11.75
C LEU A 140 -4.01 -4.07 11.44
N GLU A 141 -3.43 -3.15 10.68
CA GLU A 141 -4.11 -1.91 10.29
C GLU A 141 -5.31 -2.17 9.36
N PHE A 142 -5.15 -3.03 8.35
CA PHE A 142 -6.23 -3.35 7.40
C PHE A 142 -7.38 -4.13 8.05
N LYS A 143 -7.12 -4.84 9.15
CA LYS A 143 -8.17 -5.42 9.99
C LYS A 143 -9.02 -4.34 10.63
N GLU A 144 -8.42 -3.26 11.14
CA GLU A 144 -9.17 -2.10 11.66
C GLU A 144 -9.94 -1.40 10.53
N TYR A 145 -9.34 -1.27 9.33
CA TYR A 145 -10.01 -0.69 8.17
C TYR A 145 -11.25 -1.45 7.72
N ALA A 146 -11.29 -2.76 7.96
CA ALA A 146 -12.49 -3.56 7.68
C ALA A 146 -13.67 -3.22 8.61
N THR A 147 -13.46 -2.43 9.68
CA THR A 147 -14.50 -1.99 10.62
C THR A 147 -14.95 -0.54 10.39
N GLU A 148 -14.44 0.12 9.35
CA GLU A 148 -14.85 1.47 8.96
C GLU A 148 -16.29 1.53 8.47
N VAL A 149 -16.85 2.75 8.44
CA VAL A 149 -18.25 2.99 8.07
C VAL A 149 -18.47 2.92 6.55
N ASP A 150 -17.46 3.30 5.78
CA ASP A 150 -17.55 3.34 4.31
C ASP A 150 -17.39 1.94 3.71
N VAL A 151 -18.46 1.44 3.09
CA VAL A 151 -18.54 0.05 2.60
C VAL A 151 -17.55 -0.22 1.46
N GLU A 152 -17.33 0.73 0.55
CA GLU A 152 -16.36 0.56 -0.54
C GLU A 152 -14.93 0.50 0.01
N PHE A 153 -14.59 1.36 0.98
CA PHE A 153 -13.30 1.32 1.66
C PHE A 153 -13.06 -0.02 2.38
N VAL A 154 -14.09 -0.56 3.05
CA VAL A 154 -14.03 -1.88 3.69
C VAL A 154 -13.81 -2.97 2.64
N HIS A 155 -14.58 -3.00 1.55
CA HIS A 155 -14.44 -4.00 0.49
C HIS A 155 -13.02 -3.99 -0.10
N ARG A 156 -12.48 -2.81 -0.38
CA ARG A 156 -11.12 -2.62 -0.90
C ARG A 156 -10.07 -3.15 0.06
N SER A 157 -10.23 -2.89 1.35
CA SER A 157 -9.33 -3.35 2.41
C SER A 157 -9.32 -4.89 2.51
N VAL A 158 -10.49 -5.51 2.58
CA VAL A 158 -10.62 -6.97 2.68
C VAL A 158 -10.09 -7.68 1.43
N ARG A 159 -10.40 -7.14 0.25
CA ARG A 159 -9.89 -7.66 -1.03
C ARG A 159 -8.37 -7.57 -1.13
N ALA A 160 -7.77 -6.49 -0.61
CA ALA A 160 -6.32 -6.33 -0.59
C ALA A 160 -5.63 -7.44 0.21
N ILE A 161 -6.18 -7.82 1.37
CA ILE A 161 -5.67 -8.92 2.20
C ILE A 161 -5.62 -10.23 1.40
N GLY A 162 -6.69 -10.56 0.67
CA GLY A 162 -6.74 -11.74 -0.21
C GLY A 162 -5.65 -11.70 -1.29
N ARG A 163 -5.47 -10.55 -1.95
CA ARG A 163 -4.43 -10.36 -2.97
C ARG A 163 -3.02 -10.53 -2.41
N TRP A 164 -2.76 -10.04 -1.20
CA TRP A 164 -1.46 -10.20 -0.56
C TRP A 164 -1.17 -11.65 -0.18
N ALA A 165 -2.17 -12.42 0.26
CA ALA A 165 -2.00 -13.85 0.51
C ALA A 165 -1.53 -14.61 -0.75
N VAL A 166 -2.07 -14.24 -1.92
CA VAL A 166 -1.67 -14.82 -3.21
C VAL A 166 -0.29 -14.32 -3.65
N LYS A 167 -0.01 -13.02 -3.50
CA LYS A 167 1.26 -12.38 -3.90
C LYS A 167 2.43 -12.76 -2.99
N LEU A 168 2.18 -12.94 -1.70
CA LEU A 168 3.19 -13.08 -0.65
C LEU A 168 3.01 -14.42 0.08
N GLU A 169 3.62 -15.48 -0.44
CA GLU A 169 3.44 -16.87 0.05
C GLU A 169 3.66 -17.03 1.55
N ARG A 170 4.73 -16.43 2.10
CA ARG A 170 5.03 -16.48 3.55
C ARG A 170 4.00 -15.78 4.45
N ALA A 171 3.12 -14.96 3.86
CA ALA A 171 2.09 -14.24 4.59
C ALA A 171 0.69 -14.84 4.40
N ALA A 172 0.53 -15.87 3.53
CA ALA A 172 -0.76 -16.43 3.19
C ALA A 172 -1.56 -16.88 4.43
N GLU A 173 -0.92 -17.66 5.30
CA GLU A 173 -1.53 -18.13 6.55
C GLU A 173 -2.00 -16.98 7.46
N LYS A 174 -1.18 -15.93 7.60
CA LYS A 174 -1.53 -14.74 8.39
C LYS A 174 -2.71 -13.99 7.79
N CYS A 175 -2.73 -13.82 6.47
CA CYS A 175 -3.83 -13.16 5.78
C CYS A 175 -5.15 -13.94 5.95
N ILE A 176 -5.08 -15.27 5.84
CA ILE A 176 -6.23 -16.14 6.04
C ILE A 176 -6.78 -16.01 7.47
N ASN A 177 -5.92 -16.03 8.48
CA ASN A 177 -6.35 -15.88 9.87
C ASN A 177 -7.09 -14.55 10.09
N VAL A 178 -6.60 -13.45 9.51
CA VAL A 178 -7.32 -12.17 9.55
C VAL A 178 -8.67 -12.26 8.85
N LEU A 179 -8.75 -12.86 7.66
CA LEU A 179 -10.03 -13.03 6.94
C LEU A 179 -11.03 -13.89 7.73
N LEU A 180 -10.56 -14.92 8.43
CA LEU A 180 -11.41 -15.73 9.32
C LEU A 180 -11.95 -14.94 10.50
N GLU A 181 -11.10 -14.12 11.14
CA GLU A 181 -11.52 -13.22 12.21
C GLU A 181 -12.58 -12.22 11.71
N LEU A 182 -12.42 -11.72 10.48
CA LEU A 182 -13.42 -10.83 9.85
C LEU A 182 -14.75 -11.54 9.58
N ILE A 183 -14.73 -12.81 9.16
CA ILE A 183 -15.95 -13.62 8.99
C ILE A 183 -16.66 -13.81 10.35
N GLN A 184 -15.91 -14.01 11.43
CA GLN A 184 -16.47 -14.19 12.77
C GLN A 184 -17.19 -12.95 13.31
N THR A 185 -16.97 -11.77 12.72
CA THR A 185 -17.75 -10.55 13.06
C THR A 185 -19.22 -10.66 12.70
N LYS A 186 -19.58 -11.60 11.79
CA LYS A 186 -20.95 -11.82 11.28
C LYS A 186 -21.59 -10.60 10.63
N VAL A 187 -20.80 -9.60 10.24
CA VAL A 187 -21.26 -8.47 9.43
C VAL A 187 -21.35 -8.95 7.98
N ASN A 188 -22.56 -8.94 7.43
CA ASN A 188 -22.89 -9.62 6.18
C ASN A 188 -22.00 -9.15 4.99
N TYR A 189 -21.90 -7.85 4.70
CA TYR A 189 -21.07 -7.37 3.57
C TYR A 189 -19.56 -7.68 3.74
N ILE A 190 -19.05 -7.69 4.97
CA ILE A 190 -17.66 -8.07 5.28
C ILE A 190 -17.45 -9.55 5.02
N LEU A 191 -18.36 -10.38 5.52
CA LEU A 191 -18.34 -11.83 5.39
C LEU A 191 -18.32 -12.24 3.91
N GLN A 192 -19.16 -11.61 3.09
CA GLN A 192 -19.24 -11.87 1.65
C GLN A 192 -17.94 -11.52 0.93
N GLU A 193 -17.35 -10.35 1.20
CA GLU A 193 -16.06 -9.97 0.61
C GLU A 193 -14.93 -10.89 1.07
N ALA A 194 -14.91 -11.27 2.35
CA ALA A 194 -13.92 -12.18 2.89
C ALA A 194 -13.99 -13.56 2.22
N ILE A 195 -15.19 -14.09 1.95
CA ILE A 195 -15.37 -15.35 1.21
C ILE A 195 -14.81 -15.23 -0.21
N MET A 196 -15.09 -14.12 -0.90
CA MET A 196 -14.55 -13.88 -2.25
C MET A 196 -13.02 -13.81 -2.24
N ALA A 197 -12.44 -13.13 -1.24
CA ALA A 197 -10.99 -13.07 -1.05
C ALA A 197 -10.39 -14.44 -0.75
N ILE A 198 -11.01 -15.24 0.12
CA ILE A 198 -10.56 -16.59 0.48
C ILE A 198 -10.58 -17.51 -0.75
N LYS A 199 -11.61 -17.46 -1.59
CA LYS A 199 -11.66 -18.24 -2.85
C LYS A 199 -10.39 -18.04 -3.68
N ASP A 200 -9.92 -16.81 -3.82
CA ASP A 200 -8.73 -16.51 -4.62
C ASP A 200 -7.46 -17.11 -4.00
N ILE A 201 -7.41 -17.25 -2.67
CA ILE A 201 -6.32 -17.93 -1.95
C ILE A 201 -6.38 -19.44 -2.17
N PHE A 202 -7.56 -20.05 -2.05
CA PHE A 202 -7.76 -21.49 -2.28
C PHE A 202 -7.37 -21.91 -3.70
N ARG A 203 -7.64 -21.06 -4.70
CA ARG A 203 -7.16 -21.27 -6.08
C ARG A 203 -5.66 -21.45 -6.21
N LYS A 204 -4.86 -20.82 -5.32
CA LYS A 204 -3.39 -20.93 -5.34
C LYS A 204 -2.86 -22.03 -4.42
N TYR A 205 -3.46 -22.22 -3.25
CA TYR A 205 -2.97 -23.13 -2.20
C TYR A 205 -3.99 -24.24 -1.89
N SER A 206 -4.44 -24.96 -2.92
CA SER A 206 -5.35 -26.10 -2.76
C SER A 206 -4.81 -27.09 -1.71
N ASN A 207 -5.68 -27.59 -0.83
CA ASN A 207 -5.43 -28.58 0.24
C ASN A 207 -4.74 -28.13 1.52
N GLN A 208 -4.39 -26.85 1.68
CA GLN A 208 -3.70 -26.40 2.91
C GLN A 208 -4.65 -25.95 4.02
N TYR A 209 -5.92 -25.69 3.70
CA TYR A 209 -6.81 -24.94 4.58
C TYR A 209 -8.18 -25.62 4.76
N GLU A 210 -8.23 -26.95 4.75
CA GLU A 210 -9.51 -27.68 4.77
C GLU A 210 -10.38 -27.40 6.01
N SER A 211 -9.76 -27.13 7.15
CA SER A 211 -10.47 -26.80 8.39
C SER A 211 -11.34 -25.54 8.27
N ILE A 212 -11.07 -24.67 7.30
CA ILE A 212 -11.81 -23.42 7.08
C ILE A 212 -13.18 -23.68 6.45
N PHE A 213 -13.33 -24.76 5.68
CA PHE A 213 -14.57 -25.03 4.94
C PHE A 213 -15.79 -25.12 5.84
N ALA A 214 -15.65 -25.74 7.03
CA ALA A 214 -16.75 -25.85 7.98
C ALA A 214 -17.29 -24.46 8.37
N THR A 215 -16.39 -23.54 8.71
CA THR A 215 -16.75 -22.16 9.08
C THR A 215 -17.40 -21.40 7.92
N LEU A 216 -16.95 -21.61 6.68
CA LEU A 216 -17.58 -20.96 5.52
C LEU A 216 -19.00 -21.49 5.29
N CYS A 217 -19.19 -22.81 5.33
CA CYS A 217 -20.48 -23.45 5.10
C CYS A 217 -21.54 -23.07 6.15
N GLU A 218 -21.14 -22.87 7.41
CA GLU A 218 -22.04 -22.38 8.47
C GLU A 218 -22.68 -21.02 8.16
N ASN A 219 -22.04 -20.23 7.29
CA ASN A 219 -22.51 -18.91 6.90
C ASN A 219 -23.16 -18.86 5.51
N LEU A 220 -23.42 -20.00 4.87
CA LEU A 220 -23.94 -20.06 3.51
C LEU A 220 -25.35 -19.46 3.37
N ASP A 221 -26.21 -19.67 4.38
CA ASP A 221 -27.59 -19.20 4.38
C ASP A 221 -27.71 -17.68 4.56
N THR A 222 -26.65 -17.00 5.01
CA THR A 222 -26.65 -15.55 5.25
C THR A 222 -26.12 -14.75 4.06
N LEU A 223 -25.64 -15.41 3.00
CA LEU A 223 -25.12 -14.75 1.81
C LEU A 223 -26.26 -14.18 0.96
N ASP A 224 -26.10 -12.95 0.47
CA ASP A 224 -27.09 -12.30 -0.38
C ASP A 224 -26.56 -12.11 -1.81
N GLU A 225 -25.29 -11.70 -1.96
CA GLU A 225 -24.63 -11.44 -3.24
C GLU A 225 -24.40 -12.71 -4.05
N PRO A 226 -24.68 -12.66 -5.37
CA PRO A 226 -24.48 -13.80 -6.24
C PRO A 226 -23.00 -14.17 -6.38
N GLU A 227 -22.07 -13.20 -6.36
CA GLU A 227 -20.63 -13.48 -6.44
C GLU A 227 -20.12 -14.25 -5.23
N ALA A 228 -20.58 -13.91 -4.02
CA ALA A 228 -20.23 -14.62 -2.80
C ALA A 228 -20.77 -16.06 -2.81
N LYS A 229 -22.03 -16.24 -3.23
CA LYS A 229 -22.65 -17.56 -3.43
C LYS A 229 -21.91 -18.42 -4.45
N ALA A 230 -21.56 -17.84 -5.60
CA ALA A 230 -20.77 -18.54 -6.61
C ALA A 230 -19.38 -18.92 -6.07
N SER A 231 -18.79 -18.05 -5.24
CA SER A 231 -17.47 -18.28 -4.64
C SER A 231 -17.48 -19.44 -3.65
N ILE A 232 -18.48 -19.52 -2.76
CA ILE A 232 -18.60 -20.64 -1.82
C ILE A 232 -18.94 -21.96 -2.52
N ILE A 233 -19.80 -21.93 -3.55
CA ILE A 233 -20.11 -23.13 -4.36
C ILE A 233 -18.85 -23.64 -5.05
N TRP A 234 -18.04 -22.73 -5.62
CA TRP A 234 -16.77 -23.09 -6.25
C TRP A 234 -15.81 -23.74 -5.24
N ILE A 235 -15.66 -23.13 -4.06
CA ILE A 235 -14.86 -23.63 -2.94
C ILE A 235 -15.29 -25.06 -2.54
N ILE A 236 -16.60 -25.31 -2.38
CA ILE A 236 -17.13 -26.64 -2.02
C ILE A 236 -16.91 -27.67 -3.15
N GLY A 237 -17.10 -27.25 -4.39
CA GLY A 237 -16.89 -28.10 -5.57
C GLY A 237 -15.44 -28.59 -5.67
N ASP A 238 -14.47 -27.70 -5.45
CA ASP A 238 -13.05 -28.04 -5.49
C ASP A 238 -12.70 -29.15 -4.49
N VAL A 239 -13.16 -29.03 -3.23
CA VAL A 239 -12.97 -30.06 -2.18
C VAL A 239 -13.54 -31.41 -2.57
N SER A 240 -14.74 -31.41 -3.15
CA SER A 240 -15.45 -32.64 -3.51
C SER A 240 -14.71 -33.42 -4.61
N THR A 241 -14.05 -32.70 -5.53
CA THR A 241 -13.21 -33.34 -6.56
C THR A 241 -11.89 -33.90 -6.01
N MET A 242 -11.38 -33.36 -4.91
CA MET A 242 -10.14 -33.84 -4.29
C MET A 242 -10.35 -35.10 -3.44
N GLN A 243 -11.47 -35.20 -2.72
CA GLN A 243 -11.83 -36.40 -1.94
C GLN A 243 -12.15 -37.62 -2.81
N THR A 244 -12.56 -37.42 -4.07
CA THR A 244 -12.85 -38.51 -5.02
C THR A 244 -11.62 -39.00 -5.80
N SER A 245 -10.49 -38.30 -5.66
CA SER A 245 -9.23 -38.62 -6.34
C SER A 245 -8.22 -39.35 -5.43
N SER A 246 -8.61 -39.66 -4.18
CA SER A 246 -7.81 -40.36 -3.15
C SER A 246 -8.39 -41.75 -2.88
#